data_AF-A0A948F3R6-F1
#
_entry.id   AF-A0A948F3R6-F1
#
_cell.length_a   1.000
_cell.length_b   1.000
_cell.length_c   1.000
_cell.angle_alpha   90.00
_cell.angle_beta   90.00
_cell.angle_gamma   90.00
#
_symmetry.space_group_name_H-M   'P 1'
#
loop_
_entity.id
_entity.type
_entity.pdbx_description
1 polymer ?
#
loop_
_entity_poly.entity_id
_entity_poly.type
_entity_poly.pdbx_seq_one_letter_code
_entity_poly.pdbx_strand_id
1 'polypeptide(L)'
;MAVQGKVIGAVAGILVVVLLAVCGGLLFLNQQQAGRTAGLEEAVLKAGAAAGLEDLTPEVLKNTAALPEALQRLNDTIQAQRQELETTKETLATAGSDAASAKSEAIAQTQRAEEQAAKATALTQELAGKDAEIATAKADAAKAEQEKQALQQESAKLKTDLEVAQQKLQTVTAAATAAGVVLPTEEDAAAAEAATAEETVAPPTGEAVEPAAKPSAAAEEEEEAGREIGKSEMFKSIKYTAASQTLLFRLVDGQKLTYTDVPGTVYGGMLNSTDIDKYYRFKIQGVFASTPDDKQAIRDFWRHIRNRPVSRDVKVID
;
A
#
# COMPACT_ATOMS: atom_id res chain seq x y z
N MET A 1 -24.44 14.45 -20.15
CA MET A 1 -24.52 15.86 -19.72
C MET A 1 -25.21 16.82 -20.71
N ALA A 2 -25.59 16.41 -21.93
CA ALA A 2 -26.17 17.36 -22.93
C ALA A 2 -27.67 17.67 -22.77
N VAL A 3 -28.42 16.93 -21.94
CA VAL A 3 -29.88 17.06 -21.82
C VAL A 3 -30.30 18.09 -20.77
N GLN A 4 -29.51 18.27 -19.69
CA GLN A 4 -29.83 19.23 -18.62
C GLN A 4 -29.59 20.69 -19.02
N GLY A 5 -28.68 20.97 -19.95
CA GLY A 5 -28.40 22.34 -20.41
C GLY A 5 -29.56 23.00 -21.17
N LYS A 6 -30.42 22.21 -21.83
CA LYS A 6 -31.56 22.74 -22.59
C LYS A 6 -32.73 23.19 -21.69
N VAL A 7 -32.94 22.51 -20.56
CA VAL A 7 -34.03 22.84 -19.62
C VAL A 7 -33.70 24.12 -18.86
N ILE A 8 -32.44 24.30 -18.44
CA ILE A 8 -31.97 25.50 -17.72
C ILE A 8 -32.06 26.75 -18.62
N GLY A 9 -31.76 26.62 -19.92
CA GLY A 9 -31.89 27.72 -20.87
C GLY A 9 -33.33 28.19 -21.10
N ALA A 10 -34.29 27.26 -21.13
CA ALA A 10 -35.71 27.58 -21.28
C ALA A 10 -36.28 28.27 -20.02
N VAL A 11 -35.94 27.77 -18.83
CA VAL A 11 -36.38 28.36 -17.55
C VAL A 11 -35.79 29.75 -17.36
N ALA A 12 -34.52 29.98 -17.68
CA ALA A 12 -33.90 31.31 -17.62
C ALA A 12 -34.54 32.32 -18.59
N GLY A 13 -34.94 31.88 -19.79
CA GLY A 13 -35.64 32.72 -20.76
C GLY A 13 -37.03 33.17 -20.28
N ILE A 14 -37.80 32.24 -19.70
CA ILE A 14 -39.13 32.54 -19.11
C ILE A 14 -38.99 33.50 -17.93
N LEU A 15 -37.95 33.31 -17.09
CA LEU A 15 -37.69 34.14 -15.91
C LEU A 15 -37.38 35.59 -16.27
N VAL A 16 -36.59 35.84 -17.32
CA VAL A 16 -36.30 37.21 -17.80
C VAL A 16 -37.57 37.88 -18.32
N VAL A 17 -38.45 37.14 -19.01
CA VAL A 17 -39.72 37.67 -19.54
C VAL A 17 -40.71 38.00 -18.41
N VAL A 18 -40.84 37.13 -17.41
CA VAL A 18 -41.71 37.38 -16.24
C VAL A 18 -41.20 38.55 -15.40
N LEU A 19 -39.89 38.65 -15.19
CA LEU A 19 -39.29 39.73 -14.40
C LEU A 19 -39.38 41.08 -15.13
N LEU A 20 -39.25 41.10 -16.45
CA LEU A 20 -39.51 42.29 -17.28
C LEU A 20 -40.99 42.70 -17.30
N ALA A 21 -41.93 41.75 -17.29
CA ALA A 21 -43.36 42.05 -17.22
C ALA A 21 -43.76 42.64 -15.86
N VAL A 22 -43.20 42.12 -14.76
CA VAL A 22 -43.47 42.60 -13.40
C VAL A 22 -42.81 43.96 -13.13
N CYS A 23 -41.56 44.15 -13.52
CA CYS A 23 -40.86 45.44 -13.35
C CYS A 23 -41.38 46.52 -14.32
N GLY A 24 -41.76 46.15 -15.54
CA GLY A 24 -42.38 47.06 -16.51
C GLY A 24 -43.78 47.52 -16.09
N GLY A 25 -44.58 46.62 -15.52
CA GLY A 25 -45.90 46.95 -14.97
C GLY A 25 -45.83 47.90 -13.76
N LEU A 26 -44.83 47.72 -12.88
CA LEU A 26 -44.64 48.56 -11.70
C LEU A 26 -44.17 49.99 -12.01
N LEU A 27 -43.34 50.19 -13.04
CA LEU A 27 -42.94 51.54 -13.47
C LEU A 27 -44.04 52.29 -14.25
N PHE A 28 -44.96 51.58 -14.89
CA PHE A 28 -46.08 52.17 -15.66
C PHE A 28 -47.31 52.52 -14.80
N LEU A 29 -47.39 52.01 -13.56
CA LEU A 29 -48.51 52.21 -12.64
C LEU A 29 -48.72 53.68 -12.20
N ASN A 30 -47.80 54.59 -12.51
CA ASN A 30 -47.83 55.97 -12.01
C ASN A 30 -48.29 57.06 -13.02
N GLN A 31 -48.63 56.73 -14.28
CA GLN A 31 -49.20 57.71 -15.22
C GLN A 31 -50.42 57.16 -16.01
N GLN A 32 -51.52 57.92 -15.98
CA GLN A 32 -52.77 57.82 -16.78
C GLN A 32 -53.77 56.68 -16.48
N GLN A 33 -55.01 57.07 -16.12
CA GLN A 33 -56.10 56.15 -15.74
C GLN A 33 -56.87 55.49 -16.89
N ALA A 34 -56.86 56.04 -18.11
CA ALA A 34 -57.58 55.45 -19.25
C ALA A 34 -56.78 54.37 -20.00
N GLY A 35 -55.44 54.39 -19.92
CA GLY A 35 -54.55 53.33 -20.42
C GLY A 35 -54.33 52.18 -19.44
N ARG A 36 -54.81 52.31 -18.19
CA ARG A 36 -54.59 51.31 -17.12
C ARG A 36 -55.28 49.99 -17.37
N THR A 37 -56.51 49.99 -17.87
CA THR A 37 -57.27 48.75 -18.08
C THR A 37 -56.69 47.95 -19.24
N ALA A 38 -56.37 48.59 -20.35
CA ALA A 38 -55.70 47.95 -21.49
C ALA A 38 -54.29 47.45 -21.13
N GLY A 39 -53.51 48.24 -20.36
CA GLY A 39 -52.17 47.85 -19.92
C GLY A 39 -52.17 46.71 -18.90
N LEU A 40 -53.15 46.67 -17.98
CA LEU A 40 -53.32 45.57 -17.04
C LEU A 40 -53.83 44.30 -17.72
N GLU A 41 -54.76 44.42 -18.67
CA GLU A 41 -55.25 43.31 -19.48
C GLU A 41 -54.08 42.68 -20.27
N GLU A 42 -53.27 43.49 -20.94
CA GLU A 42 -52.09 43.01 -21.66
C GLU A 42 -51.04 42.39 -20.72
N ALA A 43 -50.82 42.97 -19.55
CA ALA A 43 -49.88 42.43 -18.56
C ALA A 43 -50.34 41.07 -18.00
N VAL A 44 -51.64 40.92 -17.72
CA VAL A 44 -52.22 39.66 -17.22
C VAL A 44 -52.21 38.58 -18.30
N LEU A 45 -52.47 38.93 -19.57
CA LEU A 45 -52.37 37.99 -20.69
C LEU A 45 -50.93 37.55 -20.95
N LYS A 46 -49.96 38.48 -20.88
CA LYS A 46 -48.54 38.14 -21.00
C LYS A 46 -48.06 37.27 -19.84
N ALA A 47 -48.49 37.57 -18.61
CA ALA A 47 -48.18 36.75 -17.45
C ALA A 47 -48.81 35.36 -17.55
N GLY A 48 -50.07 35.26 -18.01
CA GLY A 48 -50.76 34.01 -18.30
C GLY A 48 -50.03 33.19 -19.36
N ALA A 49 -49.66 33.80 -20.49
CA ALA A 49 -48.91 33.13 -21.55
C ALA A 49 -47.53 32.63 -21.06
N ALA A 50 -46.80 33.44 -20.28
CA ALA A 50 -45.51 33.04 -19.71
C ALA A 50 -45.65 31.94 -18.64
N ALA A 51 -46.81 31.90 -17.97
CA ALA A 51 -47.18 30.85 -17.03
C ALA A 51 -47.75 29.58 -17.72
N GLY A 52 -47.88 29.58 -19.05
CA GLY A 52 -48.45 28.46 -19.81
C GLY A 52 -49.98 28.34 -19.71
N LEU A 53 -50.66 29.40 -19.26
CA LEU A 53 -52.12 29.47 -19.17
C LEU A 53 -52.70 29.95 -20.51
N GLU A 54 -52.85 29.01 -21.45
CA GLU A 54 -53.38 29.26 -22.80
C GLU A 54 -54.86 29.68 -22.80
N ASP A 55 -55.59 29.33 -21.74
CA ASP A 55 -57.02 29.65 -21.57
C ASP A 55 -57.28 31.11 -21.11
N LEU A 56 -56.23 31.84 -20.73
CA LEU A 56 -56.33 33.24 -20.32
C LEU A 56 -56.45 34.12 -21.57
N THR A 57 -57.67 34.49 -21.90
CA THR A 57 -58.00 35.31 -23.08
C THR A 57 -58.61 36.67 -22.69
N PRO A 58 -58.55 37.68 -23.58
CA PRO A 58 -59.20 38.99 -23.36
C PRO A 58 -60.69 38.87 -22.98
N GLU A 59 -61.38 37.87 -23.52
CA GLU A 59 -62.80 37.61 -23.26
C GLU A 59 -63.03 37.12 -21.81
N VAL A 60 -62.15 36.26 -21.30
CA VAL A 60 -62.20 35.78 -19.90
C VAL A 60 -61.93 36.91 -18.93
N LEU A 61 -61.05 37.86 -19.28
CA LEU A 61 -60.75 39.03 -18.45
C LEU A 61 -61.90 40.04 -18.38
N LYS A 62 -62.75 40.09 -19.40
CA LYS A 62 -63.96 40.93 -19.44
C LYS A 62 -65.17 40.25 -18.78
N ASN A 63 -65.11 38.94 -18.58
CA ASN A 63 -66.15 38.17 -17.89
C ASN A 63 -65.95 38.23 -16.37
N THR A 64 -66.71 39.08 -15.69
CA THR A 64 -66.65 39.29 -14.23
C THR A 64 -66.94 38.03 -13.41
N ALA A 65 -67.63 37.02 -13.96
CA ALA A 65 -67.88 35.75 -13.27
C ALA A 65 -66.69 34.78 -13.36
N ALA A 66 -65.91 34.81 -14.46
CA ALA A 66 -64.78 33.91 -14.69
C ALA A 66 -63.42 34.53 -14.26
N LEU A 67 -63.35 35.85 -14.15
CA LEU A 67 -62.15 36.60 -13.79
C LEU A 67 -61.51 36.17 -12.44
N PRO A 68 -62.26 35.96 -11.34
CA PRO A 68 -61.66 35.56 -10.06
C PRO A 68 -60.95 34.21 -10.15
N GLU A 69 -61.53 33.26 -10.89
CA GLU A 69 -60.94 31.92 -11.06
C GLU A 69 -59.69 31.97 -11.94
N ALA A 70 -59.70 32.76 -13.01
CA ALA A 70 -58.53 32.97 -13.87
C ALA A 70 -57.37 33.64 -13.12
N LEU A 71 -57.66 34.66 -12.30
CA LEU A 71 -56.66 35.33 -11.47
C LEU A 71 -56.12 34.42 -10.36
N GLN A 72 -56.97 33.58 -9.76
CA GLN A 72 -56.54 32.59 -8.78
C GLN A 72 -55.56 31.59 -9.41
N ARG A 73 -55.89 31.02 -10.58
CA ARG A 73 -55.01 30.08 -11.30
C ARG A 73 -53.68 30.73 -11.69
N LEU A 74 -53.69 31.98 -12.13
CA LEU A 74 -52.48 32.73 -12.42
C LEU A 74 -51.62 32.92 -11.17
N ASN A 75 -52.24 33.31 -10.05
CA ASN A 75 -51.54 33.48 -8.78
C ASN A 75 -50.96 32.16 -8.26
N ASP A 76 -51.71 31.05 -8.34
CA ASP A 76 -51.25 29.73 -7.92
C ASP A 76 -50.07 29.27 -8.78
N THR A 77 -50.12 29.52 -10.09
CA THR A 77 -49.00 29.20 -11.01
C THR A 77 -47.77 30.05 -10.71
N ILE A 78 -47.93 31.34 -10.41
CA ILE A 78 -46.83 32.21 -10.00
C ILE A 78 -46.22 31.74 -8.68
N GLN A 79 -47.03 31.29 -7.71
CA GLN A 79 -46.53 30.74 -6.45
C GLN A 79 -45.76 29.43 -6.66
N ALA A 80 -46.29 28.52 -7.49
CA ALA A 80 -45.61 27.29 -7.86
C ALA A 80 -44.26 27.56 -8.54
N GLN A 81 -44.23 28.45 -9.54
CA GLN A 81 -42.97 28.84 -10.20
C GLN A 81 -41.98 29.51 -9.25
N ARG A 82 -42.45 30.31 -8.28
CA ARG A 82 -41.58 30.88 -7.24
C ARG A 82 -40.99 29.82 -6.31
N GLN A 83 -41.72 28.75 -6.04
CA GLN A 83 -41.19 27.64 -5.26
C GLN A 83 -40.15 26.85 -6.07
N GLU A 84 -40.43 26.55 -7.34
CA GLU A 84 -39.49 25.87 -8.25
C GLU A 84 -38.19 26.66 -8.44
N LEU A 85 -38.29 27.93 -8.83
CA LEU A 85 -37.63 29.03 -8.13
C LEU A 85 -36.48 28.74 -7.15
N GLU A 86 -36.87 28.83 -5.88
CA GLU A 86 -36.02 28.69 -4.73
C GLU A 86 -35.40 27.29 -4.67
N THR A 87 -36.14 26.23 -5.02
CA THR A 87 -35.57 24.87 -5.06
C THR A 87 -34.43 24.73 -6.08
N THR A 88 -34.55 25.40 -7.23
CA THR A 88 -33.51 25.41 -8.27
C THR A 88 -32.30 26.20 -7.82
N LYS A 89 -32.49 27.34 -7.12
CA LYS A 89 -31.39 28.11 -6.53
C LYS A 89 -30.64 27.30 -5.48
N GLU A 90 -31.35 26.61 -4.60
CA GLU A 90 -30.75 25.76 -3.57
C GLU A 90 -29.97 24.59 -4.20
N THR A 91 -30.52 23.96 -5.23
CA THR A 91 -29.83 22.91 -5.98
C THR A 91 -28.57 23.43 -6.67
N LEU A 92 -28.63 24.63 -7.27
CA LEU A 92 -27.47 25.26 -7.90
C LEU A 92 -26.38 25.64 -6.88
N ALA A 93 -26.77 26.16 -5.71
CA ALA A 93 -25.85 26.46 -4.63
C ALA A 93 -25.14 25.19 -4.12
N THR A 94 -25.89 24.10 -3.96
CA THR A 94 -25.35 22.79 -3.58
C THR A 94 -24.36 22.27 -4.62
N ALA A 95 -24.75 22.26 -5.90
CA ALA A 95 -23.87 21.85 -6.99
C ALA A 95 -22.59 22.71 -7.09
N GLY A 96 -22.69 24.00 -6.81
CA GLY A 96 -21.53 24.91 -6.74
C GLY A 96 -20.58 24.55 -5.59
N SER A 97 -21.11 24.21 -4.42
CA SER A 97 -20.32 23.74 -3.27
C SER A 97 -19.64 22.40 -3.55
N ASP A 98 -20.36 21.45 -4.16
CA ASP A 98 -19.81 20.14 -4.54
C ASP A 98 -18.70 20.28 -5.58
N ALA A 99 -18.86 21.16 -6.58
CA ALA A 99 -17.84 21.46 -7.57
C ALA A 99 -16.58 22.08 -6.96
N ALA A 100 -16.74 22.99 -5.98
CA ALA A 100 -15.61 23.58 -5.26
C ALA A 100 -14.87 22.53 -4.42
N SER A 101 -15.60 21.66 -3.72
CA SER A 101 -15.04 20.54 -2.96
C SER A 101 -14.29 19.55 -3.86
N ALA A 102 -14.87 19.14 -4.99
CA ALA A 102 -14.24 18.26 -5.96
C ALA A 102 -12.95 18.87 -6.55
N LYS A 103 -12.94 20.18 -6.80
CA LYS A 103 -11.73 20.90 -7.27
C LYS A 103 -10.63 20.89 -6.20
N SER A 104 -10.98 21.09 -4.93
CA SER A 104 -10.03 21.01 -3.81
C SER A 104 -9.43 19.62 -3.67
N GLU A 105 -10.26 18.57 -3.75
CA GLU A 105 -9.82 17.18 -3.72
C GLU A 105 -8.88 16.83 -4.88
N ALA A 106 -9.18 17.30 -6.10
CA ALA A 106 -8.32 17.10 -7.26
C ALA A 106 -6.93 17.73 -7.08
N ILE A 107 -6.85 18.94 -6.50
CA ILE A 107 -5.57 19.59 -6.18
C ILE A 107 -4.80 18.78 -5.14
N ALA A 108 -5.47 18.34 -4.07
CA ALA A 108 -4.84 17.52 -3.03
C ALA A 108 -4.34 16.16 -3.57
N GLN A 109 -5.08 15.53 -4.48
CA GLN A 109 -4.65 14.29 -5.14
C GLN A 109 -3.44 14.53 -6.05
N THR A 110 -3.40 15.65 -6.78
CA THR A 110 -2.27 16.01 -7.64
C THR A 110 -1.00 16.20 -6.81
N GLN A 111 -1.07 16.93 -5.70
CA GLN A 111 0.07 17.12 -4.79
C GLN A 111 0.58 15.78 -4.22
N ARG A 112 -0.33 14.88 -3.81
CA ARG A 112 0.06 13.53 -3.35
C ARG A 112 0.75 12.71 -4.44
N ALA A 113 0.32 12.84 -5.69
CA ALA A 113 0.93 12.15 -6.81
C ALA A 113 2.37 12.66 -7.08
N GLU A 114 2.58 13.99 -7.02
CA GLU A 114 3.90 14.60 -7.15
C GLU A 114 4.85 14.16 -6.03
N GLU A 115 4.38 14.13 -4.78
CA GLU A 115 5.16 13.63 -3.64
C GLU A 115 5.55 12.15 -3.80
N GLN A 116 4.64 11.31 -4.30
CA GLN A 116 4.92 9.90 -4.55
C GLN A 116 5.93 9.72 -5.68
N ALA A 117 5.85 10.52 -6.75
CA ALA A 117 6.82 10.51 -7.84
C ALA A 117 8.22 10.92 -7.35
N ALA A 118 8.31 11.94 -6.49
CA ALA A 118 9.57 12.36 -5.87
C ALA A 118 10.16 11.25 -4.99
N LYS A 119 9.34 10.59 -4.15
CA LYS A 119 9.77 9.46 -3.32
C LYS A 119 10.26 8.27 -4.15
N ALA A 120 9.56 7.94 -5.24
CA ALA A 120 9.98 6.87 -6.15
C ALA A 120 11.34 7.17 -6.80
N THR A 121 11.56 8.42 -7.21
CA THR A 121 12.84 8.87 -7.78
C THR A 121 13.96 8.77 -6.76
N ALA A 122 13.73 9.21 -5.51
CA ALA A 122 14.71 9.12 -4.43
C ALA A 122 15.09 7.66 -4.11
N LEU A 123 14.09 6.77 -3.99
CA LEU A 123 14.34 5.34 -3.76
C LEU A 123 15.10 4.69 -4.92
N THR A 124 14.83 5.09 -6.15
CA THR A 124 15.57 4.58 -7.33
C THR A 124 17.03 4.99 -7.28
N GLN A 125 17.33 6.23 -6.88
CA GLN A 125 18.71 6.70 -6.69
C GLN A 125 19.40 5.99 -5.53
N GLU A 126 18.70 5.75 -4.42
CA GLU A 126 19.24 4.99 -3.28
C GLU A 126 19.57 3.54 -3.66
N LEU A 127 18.69 2.87 -4.43
CA LEU A 127 18.95 1.53 -4.93
C LEU A 127 20.17 1.48 -5.85
N ALA A 128 20.28 2.44 -6.78
CA ALA A 128 21.46 2.54 -7.65
C ALA A 128 22.76 2.76 -6.84
N GLY A 129 22.70 3.56 -5.77
CA GLY A 129 23.82 3.75 -4.84
C GLY A 129 24.20 2.46 -4.11
N LYS A 130 23.22 1.74 -3.57
CA LYS A 130 23.45 0.45 -2.89
C LYS A 130 23.97 -0.63 -3.83
N ASP A 131 23.51 -0.68 -5.07
CA ASP A 131 24.04 -1.62 -6.07
C ASP A 131 25.53 -1.34 -6.37
N ALA A 132 25.93 -0.06 -6.41
CA ALA A 132 27.33 0.31 -6.54
C ALA A 132 28.16 -0.10 -5.32
N GLU A 133 27.65 0.10 -4.09
CA GLU A 133 28.29 -0.34 -2.85
C GLU A 133 28.43 -1.87 -2.77
N ILE A 134 27.43 -2.62 -3.24
CA ILE A 134 27.49 -4.08 -3.32
C ILE A 134 28.55 -4.51 -4.34
N ALA A 135 28.65 -3.83 -5.48
CA ALA A 135 29.66 -4.12 -6.49
C ALA A 135 31.09 -3.88 -5.97
N THR A 136 31.32 -2.79 -5.24
CA THR A 136 32.63 -2.53 -4.61
C THR A 136 32.93 -3.54 -3.51
N ALA A 137 31.98 -3.84 -2.63
CA ALA A 137 32.16 -4.85 -1.58
C ALA A 137 32.48 -6.24 -2.15
N LYS A 138 31.85 -6.64 -3.27
CA LYS A 138 32.18 -7.89 -3.98
C LYS A 138 33.59 -7.86 -4.57
N ALA A 139 34.02 -6.74 -5.14
CA ALA A 139 35.37 -6.59 -5.67
C ALA A 139 36.44 -6.68 -4.57
N ASP A 140 36.19 -6.05 -3.41
CA ASP A 140 37.09 -6.10 -2.26
C ASP A 140 37.14 -7.50 -1.64
N ALA A 141 36.00 -8.19 -1.54
CA ALA A 141 35.95 -9.59 -1.09
C ALA A 141 36.74 -10.52 -2.03
N ALA A 142 36.66 -10.31 -3.35
CA ALA A 142 37.42 -11.09 -4.31
C ALA A 142 38.95 -10.87 -4.19
N LYS A 143 39.38 -9.63 -3.93
CA LYS A 143 40.79 -9.31 -3.65
C LYS A 143 41.27 -9.97 -2.36
N ALA A 144 40.49 -9.87 -1.29
CA ALA A 144 40.83 -10.49 -0.01
C ALA A 144 40.98 -12.02 -0.12
N GLU A 145 40.14 -12.69 -0.92
CA GLU A 145 40.26 -14.13 -1.16
C GLU A 145 41.51 -14.48 -1.99
N GLN A 146 41.89 -13.65 -2.97
CA GLN A 146 43.15 -13.83 -3.71
C GLN A 146 44.38 -13.68 -2.79
N GLU A 147 44.40 -12.65 -1.94
CA GLU A 147 45.47 -12.42 -0.97
C GLU A 147 45.60 -13.59 0.03
N LYS A 148 44.47 -14.11 0.51
CA LYS A 148 44.43 -15.28 1.38
C LYS A 148 45.00 -16.53 0.69
N GLN A 149 44.66 -16.78 -0.57
CA GLN A 149 45.23 -17.89 -1.33
C GLN A 149 46.74 -17.73 -1.56
N ALA A 150 47.21 -16.51 -1.84
CA ALA A 150 48.64 -16.21 -1.97
C ALA A 150 49.39 -16.48 -0.66
N LEU A 151 48.88 -16.00 0.48
CA LEU A 151 49.46 -16.25 1.81
C LEU A 151 49.45 -17.73 2.18
N GLN A 152 48.41 -18.49 1.82
CA GLN A 152 48.37 -19.94 2.02
C GLN A 152 49.46 -20.66 1.22
N GLN A 153 49.71 -20.25 -0.03
CA GLN A 153 50.80 -20.81 -0.84
C GLN A 153 52.17 -20.45 -0.28
N GLU A 154 52.38 -19.22 0.19
CA GLU A 154 53.63 -18.82 0.85
C GLU A 154 53.86 -19.59 2.15
N SER A 155 52.82 -19.76 2.97
CA SER A 155 52.90 -20.56 4.20
C SER A 155 53.25 -22.02 3.90
N ALA A 156 52.69 -22.62 2.83
CA ALA A 156 53.02 -23.97 2.41
C ALA A 156 54.49 -24.10 1.95
N LYS A 157 54.99 -23.11 1.19
CA LYS A 157 56.42 -23.05 0.79
C LYS A 157 57.33 -22.95 2.00
N LEU A 158 57.05 -22.02 2.92
CA LEU A 158 57.84 -21.83 4.13
C LEU A 158 57.87 -23.09 5.01
N LYS A 159 56.74 -23.81 5.14
CA LYS A 159 56.71 -25.10 5.84
C LYS A 159 57.64 -26.13 5.19
N THR A 160 57.60 -26.24 3.86
CA THR A 160 58.45 -27.16 3.10
C THR A 160 59.93 -26.81 3.27
N ASP A 161 60.28 -25.53 3.18
CA ASP A 161 61.65 -25.05 3.37
C ASP A 161 62.16 -25.31 4.80
N LEU A 162 61.29 -25.18 5.80
CA LEU A 162 61.60 -25.46 7.21
C LEU A 162 61.87 -26.96 7.43
N GLU A 163 61.07 -27.85 6.84
CA GLU A 163 61.30 -29.29 6.88
C GLU A 163 62.64 -29.69 6.22
N VAL A 164 62.96 -29.10 5.06
CA VAL A 164 64.26 -29.32 4.40
C VAL A 164 65.42 -28.81 5.25
N ALA A 165 65.27 -27.64 5.88
CA ALA A 165 66.29 -27.09 6.78
C ALA A 165 66.48 -27.99 8.02
N GLN A 166 65.41 -28.51 8.62
CA GLN A 166 65.48 -29.44 9.75
C GLN A 166 66.19 -30.74 9.36
N GLN A 167 65.88 -31.32 8.20
CA GLN A 167 66.57 -32.52 7.72
C GLN A 167 68.07 -32.25 7.50
N LYS A 168 68.43 -31.12 6.88
CA LYS A 168 69.84 -30.73 6.73
C LYS A 168 70.53 -30.61 8.09
N LEU A 169 69.89 -29.99 9.06
CA LEU A 169 70.44 -29.81 10.40
C LEU A 169 70.65 -31.16 11.11
N GLN A 170 69.71 -32.11 10.96
CA GLN A 170 69.87 -33.49 11.43
C GLN A 170 71.03 -34.22 10.73
N THR A 171 71.20 -34.06 9.41
CA THR A 171 72.33 -34.69 8.70
C THR A 171 73.68 -34.11 9.12
N VAL A 172 73.77 -32.80 9.34
CA VAL A 172 75.01 -32.14 9.79
C VAL A 172 75.34 -32.50 11.23
N THR A 173 74.34 -32.56 12.12
CA THR A 173 74.56 -32.99 13.52
C THR A 173 74.96 -34.45 13.60
N ALA A 174 74.36 -35.33 12.80
CA ALA A 174 74.76 -36.74 12.67
C ALA A 174 76.18 -36.90 12.09
N ALA A 175 76.55 -36.09 11.10
CA ALA A 175 77.89 -36.08 10.53
C ALA A 175 78.95 -35.54 11.52
N ALA A 176 78.61 -34.53 12.32
CA ALA A 176 79.48 -33.98 13.35
C ALA A 176 79.72 -34.98 14.51
N THR A 177 78.69 -35.72 14.93
CA THR A 177 78.81 -36.80 15.92
C THR A 177 79.60 -38.00 15.38
N ALA A 178 79.44 -38.35 14.10
CA ALA A 178 80.21 -39.43 13.47
C ALA A 178 81.68 -39.08 13.22
N ALA A 179 82.02 -37.80 13.04
CA ALA A 179 83.39 -37.33 12.83
C ALA A 179 84.19 -37.14 14.13
N GLY A 180 83.62 -37.43 15.30
CA GLY A 180 84.30 -37.29 16.60
C GLY A 180 84.59 -35.84 17.00
N VAL A 181 83.96 -34.85 16.33
CA VAL A 181 84.06 -33.45 16.71
C VAL A 181 83.08 -33.20 17.85
N VAL A 182 83.61 -33.07 19.06
CA VAL A 182 82.89 -32.52 20.22
C VAL A 182 82.46 -31.10 19.86
N LEU A 183 81.18 -30.92 19.51
CA LEU A 183 80.56 -29.60 19.54
C LEU A 183 80.56 -29.12 21.00
N PRO A 184 80.79 -27.83 21.27
CA PRO A 184 80.86 -27.31 22.62
C PRO A 184 79.52 -27.63 23.31
N THR A 185 79.59 -28.45 24.35
CA THR A 185 78.55 -28.54 25.35
C THR A 185 78.36 -27.14 25.92
N GLU A 186 77.15 -26.60 25.80
CA GLU A 186 76.66 -25.48 26.61
C GLU A 186 76.53 -25.95 28.07
N GLU A 187 77.66 -26.26 28.69
CA GLU A 187 77.79 -26.55 30.11
C GLU A 187 78.81 -25.56 30.70
N ASP A 188 78.46 -24.26 30.66
CA ASP A 188 78.76 -23.31 31.73
C ASP A 188 78.15 -21.92 31.43
N ALA A 189 76.90 -21.74 31.82
CA ALA A 189 76.37 -20.47 32.31
C ALA A 189 75.04 -20.74 33.03
N ALA A 190 75.16 -21.35 34.20
CA ALA A 190 74.11 -21.40 35.20
C ALA A 190 73.70 -19.97 35.62
N ALA A 191 72.39 -19.72 35.68
CA ALA A 191 71.64 -18.97 36.71
C ALA A 191 70.30 -18.52 36.10
N ALA A 192 69.12 -18.70 36.68
CA ALA A 192 68.66 -19.37 37.88
C ALA A 192 67.14 -19.59 37.73
N GLU A 193 66.65 -20.70 38.29
CA GLU A 193 65.38 -20.92 39.03
C GLU A 193 64.18 -19.94 38.84
N ALA A 194 62.91 -20.35 38.91
CA ALA A 194 62.17 -21.61 39.03
C ALA A 194 60.67 -21.25 39.07
N ALA A 195 59.80 -22.28 39.03
CA ALA A 195 58.36 -22.32 39.37
C ALA A 195 57.37 -22.07 38.20
N THR A 196 56.95 -23.10 37.44
CA THR A 196 55.86 -24.10 37.67
C THR A 196 54.45 -23.54 37.47
N ALA A 197 53.45 -24.24 36.94
CA ALA A 197 53.24 -25.45 36.13
C ALA A 197 51.71 -25.67 36.11
N GLU A 198 51.20 -26.32 35.06
CA GLU A 198 50.07 -27.29 34.99
C GLU A 198 49.35 -27.11 33.64
N GLU A 199 49.57 -27.96 32.64
CA GLU A 199 49.24 -29.41 32.54
C GLU A 199 47.72 -29.65 32.45
N THR A 200 47.20 -30.05 31.28
CA THR A 200 46.81 -31.45 31.02
C THR A 200 46.11 -31.60 29.67
N VAL A 201 46.30 -32.81 29.15
CA VAL A 201 46.00 -33.35 27.82
C VAL A 201 44.69 -34.14 27.86
N ALA A 202 44.15 -34.45 26.67
CA ALA A 202 43.57 -35.75 26.25
C ALA A 202 42.12 -35.68 25.66
N PRO A 203 41.65 -36.72 24.95
CA PRO A 203 41.32 -36.66 23.51
C PRO A 203 39.85 -37.17 23.24
N PRO A 204 39.41 -37.48 22.00
CA PRO A 204 37.99 -37.49 21.62
C PRO A 204 37.32 -38.86 21.85
N THR A 205 36.00 -38.86 22.08
CA THR A 205 35.18 -40.09 22.12
C THR A 205 33.92 -39.89 21.29
N GLY A 206 33.66 -40.81 20.36
CA GLY A 206 32.35 -41.03 19.76
C GLY A 206 31.86 -42.44 20.11
N GLU A 207 30.55 -42.56 20.35
CA GLU A 207 29.67 -43.74 20.15
C GLU A 207 28.30 -43.35 20.75
N ALA A 208 27.25 -43.23 19.94
CA ALA A 208 26.30 -44.29 19.56
C ALA A 208 25.38 -44.75 20.71
N VAL A 209 24.09 -44.39 20.62
CA VAL A 209 22.98 -45.15 21.23
C VAL A 209 21.79 -45.15 20.25
N GLU A 210 21.37 -46.36 19.88
CA GLU A 210 20.22 -46.72 19.04
C GLU A 210 19.00 -47.13 19.96
N PRO A 211 17.89 -47.72 19.49
CA PRO A 211 16.55 -47.12 19.36
C PRO A 211 15.46 -47.68 20.33
N ALA A 212 14.18 -47.30 20.07
CA ALA A 212 12.88 -47.77 20.62
C ALA A 212 12.28 -46.91 21.77
N ALA A 213 10.99 -46.58 21.87
CA ALA A 213 9.75 -46.99 21.19
C ALA A 213 8.68 -45.88 21.29
N LYS A 214 7.77 -45.79 20.29
CA LYS A 214 6.50 -45.04 20.35
C LYS A 214 5.56 -45.64 21.43
N PRO A 215 4.67 -44.83 22.06
CA PRO A 215 3.31 -44.62 21.52
C PRO A 215 2.88 -43.15 21.58
N SER A 216 2.50 -42.53 20.45
CA SER A 216 1.11 -42.41 19.96
C SER A 216 0.35 -41.17 20.47
N ALA A 217 -0.01 -40.32 19.50
CA ALA A 217 -1.13 -39.37 19.46
C ALA A 217 -0.95 -37.95 20.05
N ALA A 218 -0.28 -37.08 19.30
CA ALA A 218 -0.83 -35.82 18.77
C ALA A 218 0.19 -35.23 17.78
N ALA A 219 -0.20 -35.02 16.53
CA ALA A 219 0.67 -34.38 15.54
C ALA A 219 0.79 -32.88 15.89
N GLU A 220 1.77 -32.54 16.72
CA GLU A 220 2.32 -31.20 16.80
C GLU A 220 3.09 -30.98 15.49
N GLU A 221 2.46 -30.27 14.54
CA GLU A 221 3.13 -29.82 13.32
C GLU A 221 4.34 -28.96 13.74
N GLU A 222 5.53 -29.45 13.39
CA GLU A 222 6.84 -28.81 13.53
C GLU A 222 6.76 -27.30 13.22
N GLU A 223 7.37 -26.50 14.09
CA GLU A 223 7.65 -25.10 13.78
C GLU A 223 8.64 -25.04 12.61
N GLU A 224 8.12 -25.10 11.38
CA GLU A 224 8.94 -24.95 10.18
C GLU A 224 9.72 -23.62 10.26
N ALA A 225 11.05 -23.74 10.23
CA ALA A 225 12.01 -22.66 10.35
C ALA A 225 11.92 -21.75 9.11
N GLY A 226 10.98 -20.81 9.12
CA GLY A 226 10.79 -19.82 8.07
C GLY A 226 11.47 -18.48 8.37
N ARG A 227 11.81 -17.73 7.31
CA ARG A 227 12.34 -16.36 7.40
C ARG A 227 11.27 -15.40 7.90
N GLU A 228 11.57 -14.59 8.89
CA GLU A 228 10.66 -13.53 9.38
C GLU A 228 10.62 -12.36 8.39
N ILE A 229 9.40 -11.95 8.01
CA ILE A 229 9.19 -10.88 7.00
C ILE A 229 8.48 -9.63 7.54
N GLY A 230 7.94 -9.69 8.76
CA GLY A 230 7.22 -8.58 9.35
C GLY A 230 6.13 -9.05 10.30
N LYS A 231 5.39 -8.10 10.88
CA LYS A 231 4.33 -8.39 11.84
C LYS A 231 2.95 -8.38 11.19
N SER A 232 2.10 -9.33 11.58
CA SER A 232 0.71 -9.44 11.13
C SER A 232 -0.20 -9.79 12.31
N GLU A 233 -1.40 -9.26 12.29
CA GLU A 233 -2.49 -9.64 13.19
C GLU A 233 -3.24 -10.90 12.70
N MET A 234 -3.16 -11.21 11.40
CA MET A 234 -3.95 -12.27 10.77
C MET A 234 -3.15 -13.54 10.47
N PHE A 235 -1.92 -13.40 10.01
CA PHE A 235 -1.13 -14.48 9.43
C PHE A 235 -0.05 -14.98 10.38
N LYS A 236 0.11 -16.30 10.42
CA LYS A 236 1.20 -16.99 11.12
C LYS A 236 2.33 -17.35 10.15
N SER A 237 1.98 -17.88 8.97
CA SER A 237 2.97 -18.22 7.95
C SER A 237 2.44 -18.09 6.53
N ILE A 238 3.39 -17.92 5.61
CA ILE A 238 3.13 -17.77 4.17
C ILE A 238 4.04 -18.74 3.42
N LYS A 239 3.48 -19.45 2.44
CA LYS A 239 4.22 -20.33 1.54
C LYS A 239 3.83 -20.05 0.10
N TYR A 240 4.81 -19.93 -0.79
CA TYR A 240 4.55 -19.68 -2.20
C TYR A 240 5.20 -20.78 -3.05
N THR A 241 4.39 -21.40 -3.90
CA THR A 241 4.87 -22.42 -4.84
C THR A 241 4.88 -21.84 -6.24
N ALA A 242 6.08 -21.46 -6.72
CA ALA A 242 6.26 -20.83 -8.02
C ALA A 242 5.82 -21.71 -9.19
N ALA A 243 6.00 -23.04 -9.07
CA ALA A 243 5.63 -24.01 -10.10
C ALA A 243 4.12 -24.05 -10.38
N SER A 244 3.29 -23.81 -9.37
CA SER A 244 1.82 -23.86 -9.46
C SER A 244 1.16 -22.49 -9.27
N GLN A 245 1.94 -21.41 -9.20
CA GLN A 245 1.48 -20.04 -8.89
C GLN A 245 0.50 -20.01 -7.71
N THR A 246 0.79 -20.84 -6.70
CA THR A 246 -0.11 -21.04 -5.55
C THR A 246 0.47 -20.34 -4.33
N LEU A 247 -0.35 -19.51 -3.68
CA LEU A 247 0.02 -18.81 -2.46
C LEU A 247 -0.82 -19.35 -1.30
N LEU A 248 -0.15 -19.86 -0.27
CA LEU A 248 -0.75 -20.45 0.92
C LEU A 248 -0.51 -19.53 2.10
N PHE A 249 -1.59 -19.12 2.76
CA PHE A 249 -1.54 -18.43 4.04
C PHE A 249 -2.05 -19.35 5.15
N ARG A 250 -1.36 -19.34 6.28
CA ARG A 250 -1.86 -19.95 7.51
C ARG A 250 -2.23 -18.83 8.48
N LEU A 251 -3.49 -18.78 8.87
CA LEU A 251 -4.00 -17.83 9.84
C LEU A 251 -3.54 -18.21 11.26
N VAL A 252 -3.62 -17.25 12.19
CA VAL A 252 -3.22 -17.46 13.60
C VAL A 252 -4.08 -18.52 14.31
N ASP A 253 -5.33 -18.71 13.87
CA ASP A 253 -6.23 -19.76 14.35
C ASP A 253 -5.96 -21.15 13.76
N GLY A 254 -4.97 -21.26 12.85
CA GLY A 254 -4.59 -22.50 12.19
C GLY A 254 -5.32 -22.75 10.87
N GLN A 255 -6.28 -21.90 10.46
CA GLN A 255 -6.97 -22.05 9.20
C GLN A 255 -6.02 -21.78 8.01
N LYS A 256 -6.14 -22.58 6.95
CA LYS A 256 -5.33 -22.48 5.74
C LYS A 256 -6.14 -21.81 4.62
N LEU A 257 -5.58 -20.79 3.99
CA LEU A 257 -6.12 -20.10 2.82
C LEU A 257 -5.21 -20.34 1.64
N THR A 258 -5.75 -20.94 0.57
CA THR A 258 -5.00 -21.25 -0.65
C THR A 258 -5.48 -20.36 -1.77
N TYR A 259 -4.59 -19.60 -2.40
CA TYR A 259 -4.86 -18.77 -3.56
C TYR A 259 -4.21 -19.37 -4.80
N THR A 260 -4.95 -19.42 -5.90
CA THR A 260 -4.46 -19.88 -7.20
C THR A 260 -4.18 -18.70 -8.12
N ASP A 261 -3.32 -18.94 -9.12
CA ASP A 261 -2.96 -17.97 -10.16
C ASP A 261 -2.38 -16.64 -9.63
N VAL A 262 -1.65 -16.70 -8.50
CA VAL A 262 -1.00 -15.52 -7.92
C VAL A 262 0.35 -15.30 -8.58
N PRO A 263 0.58 -14.16 -9.27
CA PRO A 263 1.86 -13.86 -9.90
C PRO A 263 2.98 -13.70 -8.86
N GLY A 264 4.19 -14.15 -9.20
CA GLY A 264 5.36 -13.98 -8.33
C GLY A 264 5.69 -12.52 -8.00
N THR A 265 5.27 -11.57 -8.84
CA THR A 265 5.39 -10.13 -8.55
C THR A 265 4.52 -9.67 -7.39
N VAL A 266 3.34 -10.26 -7.22
CA VAL A 266 2.43 -9.98 -6.10
C VAL A 266 2.99 -10.58 -4.81
N TYR A 267 3.50 -11.81 -4.88
CA TYR A 267 4.19 -12.44 -3.76
C TYR A 267 5.44 -11.64 -3.35
N GLY A 268 6.32 -11.28 -4.29
CA GLY A 268 7.50 -10.47 -4.01
C GLY A 268 7.16 -9.07 -3.48
N GLY A 269 6.07 -8.46 -3.95
CA GLY A 269 5.59 -7.18 -3.42
C GLY A 269 5.10 -7.27 -1.97
N MET A 270 4.51 -8.41 -1.59
CA MET A 270 4.07 -8.67 -0.22
C MET A 270 5.25 -8.85 0.74
N LEU A 271 6.28 -9.61 0.33
CA LEU A 271 7.50 -9.82 1.13
C LEU A 271 8.24 -8.53 1.45
N ASN A 272 8.16 -7.53 0.57
CA ASN A 272 8.81 -6.24 0.73
C ASN A 272 7.89 -5.17 1.36
N SER A 273 6.65 -5.52 1.71
CA SER A 273 5.70 -4.56 2.28
C SER A 273 5.98 -4.32 3.76
N THR A 274 5.80 -3.08 4.21
CA THR A 274 5.93 -2.73 5.64
C THR A 274 4.72 -3.19 6.48
N ASP A 275 3.60 -3.45 5.83
CA ASP A 275 2.34 -3.88 6.44
C ASP A 275 1.70 -4.97 5.57
N ILE A 276 1.94 -6.21 5.98
CA ILE A 276 1.52 -7.43 5.27
C ILE A 276 0.00 -7.51 5.21
N ASP A 277 -0.69 -7.11 6.29
CA ASP A 277 -2.15 -7.18 6.39
C ASP A 277 -2.82 -6.20 5.43
N LYS A 278 -2.28 -4.98 5.35
CA LYS A 278 -2.74 -3.97 4.41
C LYS A 278 -2.47 -4.40 2.97
N TYR A 279 -1.27 -4.90 2.67
CA TYR A 279 -0.93 -5.38 1.34
C TYR A 279 -1.90 -6.48 0.88
N TYR A 280 -2.10 -7.49 1.73
CA TYR A 280 -3.01 -8.58 1.49
C TYR A 280 -4.44 -8.09 1.19
N ARG A 281 -4.99 -7.20 2.02
CA ARG A 281 -6.36 -6.66 1.84
C ARG A 281 -6.56 -5.93 0.51
N PHE A 282 -5.55 -5.22 0.03
CA PHE A 282 -5.68 -4.40 -1.18
C PHE A 282 -5.25 -5.10 -2.47
N LYS A 283 -4.34 -6.08 -2.38
CA LYS A 283 -3.72 -6.70 -3.56
C LYS A 283 -4.10 -8.15 -3.76
N ILE A 284 -4.54 -8.86 -2.73
CA ILE A 284 -4.79 -10.30 -2.79
C ILE A 284 -6.27 -10.61 -2.54
N GLN A 285 -6.82 -10.06 -1.45
CA GLN A 285 -8.18 -10.32 -1.02
C GLN A 285 -9.21 -9.91 -2.09
N GLY A 286 -10.06 -10.85 -2.50
CA GLY A 286 -11.11 -10.65 -3.49
C GLY A 286 -10.63 -10.44 -4.92
N VAL A 287 -9.32 -10.50 -5.17
CA VAL A 287 -8.69 -10.38 -6.49
C VAL A 287 -8.38 -11.76 -7.06
N PHE A 288 -7.85 -12.66 -6.24
CA PHE A 288 -7.50 -14.03 -6.64
C PHE A 288 -8.50 -15.05 -6.10
N ALA A 289 -8.71 -16.13 -6.84
CA ALA A 289 -9.54 -17.23 -6.40
C ALA A 289 -8.90 -17.89 -5.17
N SER A 290 -9.70 -18.05 -4.11
CA SER A 290 -9.25 -18.59 -2.83
C SER A 290 -10.09 -19.79 -2.38
N THR A 291 -9.45 -20.74 -1.74
CA THR A 291 -10.11 -21.89 -1.09
C THR A 291 -9.61 -22.00 0.35
N PRO A 292 -10.50 -21.89 1.36
CA PRO A 292 -11.91 -21.44 1.30
C PRO A 292 -12.06 -19.96 0.86
N ASP A 293 -13.29 -19.52 0.56
CA ASP A 293 -13.62 -18.14 0.15
C ASP A 293 -13.07 -17.14 1.17
N ASP A 294 -12.14 -16.30 0.73
CA ASP A 294 -11.35 -15.42 1.59
C ASP A 294 -12.22 -14.47 2.41
N LYS A 295 -13.25 -13.86 1.82
CA LYS A 295 -14.17 -12.94 2.50
C LYS A 295 -14.90 -13.62 3.65
N GLN A 296 -15.28 -14.88 3.49
CA GLN A 296 -15.94 -15.65 4.54
C GLN A 296 -14.95 -16.08 5.60
N ALA A 297 -13.83 -16.68 5.20
CA ALA A 297 -12.80 -17.15 6.11
C ALA A 297 -12.23 -16.03 7.01
N ILE A 298 -11.93 -14.85 6.44
CA ILE A 298 -11.45 -13.70 7.21
C ILE A 298 -12.55 -13.18 8.15
N ARG A 299 -13.80 -13.11 7.67
CA ARG A 299 -14.92 -12.66 8.52
C ARG A 299 -15.12 -13.59 9.71
N ASP A 300 -15.04 -14.90 9.48
CA ASP A 300 -15.19 -15.91 10.51
C ASP A 300 -13.99 -15.88 11.47
N PHE A 301 -12.77 -15.71 10.97
CA PHE A 301 -11.58 -15.46 11.78
C PHE A 301 -11.79 -14.29 12.76
N TRP A 302 -12.20 -13.12 12.26
CA TRP A 302 -12.43 -11.94 13.09
C TRP A 302 -13.62 -12.10 14.05
N ARG A 303 -14.61 -12.92 13.69
CA ARG A 303 -15.78 -13.19 14.54
C ARG A 303 -15.44 -14.13 15.72
N HIS A 304 -14.55 -15.10 15.52
CA HIS A 304 -14.24 -16.13 16.51
C HIS A 304 -13.04 -15.79 17.40
N ILE A 305 -12.27 -14.76 17.03
CA ILE A 305 -11.22 -14.20 17.86
C ILE A 305 -11.83 -13.42 19.04
N ARG A 306 -11.75 -14.02 20.24
CA ARG A 306 -12.27 -13.42 21.49
C ARG A 306 -11.43 -12.25 22.02
N ASN A 307 -10.14 -12.21 21.70
CA ASN A 307 -9.21 -11.14 22.06
C ASN A 307 -8.48 -10.69 20.80
N ARG A 308 -8.38 -9.37 20.54
CA ARG A 308 -7.63 -8.87 19.36
C ARG A 308 -6.25 -9.53 19.31
N PRO A 309 -5.86 -10.14 18.18
CA PRO A 309 -4.58 -10.81 18.08
C PRO A 309 -3.49 -9.76 18.25
N VAL A 310 -2.55 -10.04 19.16
CA VAL A 310 -1.32 -9.24 19.25
C VAL A 310 -0.56 -9.46 17.95
N SER A 311 -0.12 -8.39 17.28
CA SER A 311 0.67 -8.49 16.06
C SER A 311 1.88 -9.40 16.27
N ARG A 312 1.99 -10.48 15.48
CA ARG A 312 3.05 -11.51 15.58
C ARG A 312 3.91 -11.52 14.33
N ASP A 313 5.16 -11.97 14.47
CA ASP A 313 6.05 -12.14 13.34
C ASP A 313 5.55 -13.24 12.41
N VAL A 314 5.48 -12.93 11.12
CA VAL A 314 5.05 -13.83 10.05
C VAL A 314 6.28 -14.55 9.50
N LYS A 315 6.20 -15.88 9.45
CA LYS A 315 7.25 -16.72 8.89
C LYS A 315 6.97 -17.06 7.42
N VAL A 316 7.96 -16.90 6.56
CA VAL A 316 7.93 -17.38 5.17
C VAL A 316 8.60 -18.72 5.06
N ILE A 317 7.89 -19.66 4.47
CA ILE A 317 8.34 -21.02 4.23
C ILE A 317 8.56 -21.11 2.71
N ASP A 318 9.83 -21.07 2.31
CA ASP A 318 10.25 -21.20 0.90
C ASP A 318 10.09 -22.64 0.40
#